data_AF-A0A103WA09-F1
#
_entry.id   AF-A0A103WA09-F1
#
_cell.length_a   1.000
_cell.length_b   1.000
_cell.length_c   1.000
_cell.angle_alpha   90.00
_cell.angle_beta   90.00
_cell.angle_gamma   90.00
#
_symmetry.space_group_name_H-M   'P 1'
#
loop_
_entity.id
_entity.type
_entity.pdbx_description
1 polymer ?
#
loop_
_entity_poly.entity_id
_entity_poly.type
_entity_poly.pdbx_seq_one_letter_code
_entity_poly.pdbx_strand_id
1 'polypeptide(L)'
;MSVDKKTISKSLSKLITRLNSEKELTDKEELVLKLEKQYPDDVGVLAAVLLNHVKLNPGEALYIAANEPHAYLNGECVECMAASDNVVRAGLTPKYIDVETLCSMLTYKQGLPEILKGVPLNPYTRRYTPPFEEFEVDRCMLDEGATIVFPPLPGPSIFVVISGEGSMHTLSSEDRVSEGSALFAPAETEVRITTESTLHLYRAGVNNKVLMNP
;
A
#
# COMPACT_ATOMS: atom_id res chain seq x y z
N MET A 1 -1.34 -25.66 -2.45
CA MET A 1 -2.64 -25.06 -2.80
C MET A 1 -3.71 -26.08 -3.22
N SER A 2 -3.36 -27.25 -3.77
CA SER A 2 -4.32 -28.27 -4.25
C SER A 2 -4.70 -29.36 -3.23
N VAL A 3 -4.18 -29.27 -2.02
CA VAL A 3 -4.43 -30.26 -0.96
C VAL A 3 -5.83 -30.06 -0.37
N ASP A 4 -6.49 -31.15 0.01
CA ASP A 4 -7.84 -31.11 0.57
C ASP A 4 -7.89 -30.41 1.94
N LYS A 5 -9.08 -29.86 2.27
CA LYS A 5 -9.30 -29.09 3.50
C LYS A 5 -8.99 -29.89 4.77
N LYS A 6 -9.29 -31.20 4.81
CA LYS A 6 -9.04 -32.04 6.00
C LYS A 6 -7.54 -32.16 6.27
N THR A 7 -6.74 -32.28 5.22
CA THR A 7 -5.27 -32.32 5.34
C THR A 7 -4.71 -30.97 5.76
N ILE A 8 -5.25 -29.85 5.27
CA ILE A 8 -4.89 -28.49 5.71
C ILE A 8 -5.19 -28.32 7.20
N SER A 9 -6.43 -28.60 7.63
CA SER A 9 -6.84 -28.54 9.04
C SER A 9 -5.96 -29.38 9.96
N LYS A 10 -5.65 -30.62 9.55
CA LYS A 10 -4.77 -31.50 10.33
C LYS A 10 -3.35 -30.93 10.45
N SER A 11 -2.86 -30.29 9.40
CA SER A 11 -1.51 -29.69 9.39
C SER A 11 -1.45 -28.44 10.25
N LEU A 12 -2.46 -27.57 10.15
CA LEU A 12 -2.61 -26.39 10.98
C LEU A 12 -2.76 -26.78 12.45
N SER A 13 -3.67 -27.69 12.79
CA SER A 13 -3.85 -28.17 14.16
C SER A 13 -2.53 -28.62 14.81
N LYS A 14 -1.68 -29.36 14.06
CA LYS A 14 -0.35 -29.77 14.54
C LYS A 14 0.60 -28.59 14.71
N LEU A 15 0.64 -27.68 13.74
CA LEU A 15 1.47 -26.48 13.79
C LEU A 15 1.09 -25.61 14.99
N ILE A 16 -0.20 -25.31 15.17
CA ILE A 16 -0.72 -24.50 16.26
C ILE A 16 -0.46 -25.16 17.61
N THR A 17 -0.64 -26.48 17.72
CA THR A 17 -0.29 -27.22 18.95
C THR A 17 1.19 -27.07 19.30
N ARG A 18 2.09 -27.21 18.30
CA ARG A 18 3.53 -27.00 18.49
C ARG A 18 3.79 -25.58 18.98
N LEU A 19 3.30 -24.56 18.27
CA LEU A 19 3.53 -23.16 18.59
C LEU A 19 3.04 -22.79 20.00
N ASN A 20 1.86 -23.28 20.41
CA ASN A 20 1.35 -23.04 21.77
C ASN A 20 2.17 -23.71 22.88
N SER A 21 3.04 -24.68 22.54
CA SER A 21 3.93 -25.33 23.51
C SER A 21 5.32 -24.69 23.59
N GLU A 22 5.65 -23.80 22.64
CA GLU A 22 6.92 -23.07 22.64
C GLU A 22 6.92 -21.98 23.72
N LYS A 23 8.08 -21.71 24.31
CA LYS A 23 8.23 -20.67 25.34
C LYS A 23 8.42 -19.28 24.75
N GLU A 24 9.04 -19.21 23.58
CA GLU A 24 9.34 -17.98 22.85
C GLU A 24 8.99 -18.21 21.39
N LEU A 25 8.28 -17.26 20.77
CA LEU A 25 7.85 -17.31 19.39
C LEU A 25 8.56 -16.23 18.59
N THR A 26 8.85 -16.53 17.33
CA THR A 26 9.26 -15.50 16.38
C THR A 26 8.07 -14.64 15.94
N ASP A 27 8.33 -13.43 15.44
CA ASP A 27 7.30 -12.55 14.85
C ASP A 27 6.42 -13.25 13.80
N LYS A 28 6.98 -14.19 13.03
CA LYS A 28 6.23 -14.97 12.04
C LYS A 28 5.33 -16.02 12.69
N GLU A 29 5.79 -16.65 13.77
CA GLU A 29 5.01 -17.66 14.48
C GLU A 29 3.85 -17.03 15.27
N GLU A 30 4.08 -15.87 15.89
CA GLU A 30 2.99 -15.07 16.47
C GLU A 30 1.97 -14.66 15.41
N LEU A 31 2.43 -14.28 14.21
CA LEU A 31 1.55 -13.98 13.09
C LEU A 31 0.71 -15.20 12.68
N VAL A 32 1.30 -16.39 12.61
CA VAL A 32 0.56 -17.64 12.30
C VAL A 32 -0.57 -17.86 13.32
N LEU A 33 -0.29 -17.74 14.62
CA LEU A 33 -1.31 -17.88 15.66
C LEU A 33 -2.43 -16.82 15.52
N LYS A 34 -2.06 -15.57 15.20
CA LYS A 34 -3.03 -14.48 14.98
C LYS A 34 -3.92 -14.77 13.78
N LEU A 35 -3.34 -15.21 12.66
CA LEU A 35 -4.08 -15.52 11.44
C LEU A 35 -5.00 -16.73 11.62
N GLU A 36 -4.56 -17.78 12.33
CA GLU A 36 -5.44 -18.92 12.65
C GLU A 36 -6.66 -18.48 13.46
N LYS A 37 -6.49 -17.56 14.41
CA LYS A 37 -7.62 -17.04 15.19
C LYS A 37 -8.62 -16.27 14.32
N GLN A 38 -8.15 -15.58 13.28
CA GLN A 38 -8.98 -14.78 12.37
C GLN A 38 -9.59 -15.62 11.22
N TYR A 39 -8.83 -16.61 10.74
CA TYR A 39 -9.16 -17.47 9.60
C TYR A 39 -8.88 -18.95 9.96
N PRO A 40 -9.69 -19.56 10.84
CA PRO A 40 -9.47 -20.93 11.28
C PRO A 40 -9.46 -21.90 10.10
N ASP A 41 -8.52 -22.85 10.10
CA ASP A 41 -8.38 -23.88 9.06
C ASP A 41 -8.13 -23.36 7.62
N ASP A 42 -7.74 -22.09 7.44
CA ASP A 42 -7.50 -21.50 6.12
C ASP A 42 -6.06 -21.76 5.62
N VAL A 43 -5.93 -22.13 4.34
CA VAL A 43 -4.62 -22.38 3.70
C VAL A 43 -3.68 -21.18 3.76
N GLY A 44 -4.24 -19.96 3.78
CA GLY A 44 -3.51 -18.71 3.90
C GLY A 44 -2.77 -18.54 5.22
N VAL A 45 -3.17 -19.26 6.28
CA VAL A 45 -2.41 -19.29 7.54
C VAL A 45 -1.03 -19.92 7.32
N LEU A 46 -0.94 -20.94 6.45
CA LEU A 46 0.34 -21.53 6.06
C LEU A 46 1.16 -20.59 5.15
N ALA A 47 0.52 -19.67 4.43
CA ALA A 47 1.22 -18.70 3.59
C ALA A 47 2.09 -17.75 4.43
N ALA A 48 1.74 -17.46 5.69
CA ALA A 48 2.55 -16.64 6.59
C ALA A 48 3.92 -17.26 6.93
N VAL A 49 4.04 -18.58 6.82
CA VAL A 49 5.34 -19.29 6.97
C VAL A 49 6.20 -19.11 5.72
N LEU A 50 5.57 -19.05 4.54
CA LEU A 50 6.24 -19.02 3.24
C LEU A 50 6.62 -17.62 2.78
N LEU A 51 5.75 -16.63 3.03
CA LEU A 51 5.92 -15.26 2.56
C LEU A 51 6.72 -14.41 3.55
N ASN A 52 7.22 -13.28 3.07
CA ASN A 52 7.89 -12.29 3.91
C ASN A 52 6.86 -11.60 4.80
N HIS A 53 7.14 -11.51 6.11
CA HIS A 53 6.37 -10.67 7.03
C HIS A 53 7.07 -9.31 7.10
N VAL A 54 6.52 -8.32 6.42
CA VAL A 54 7.10 -6.98 6.26
C VAL A 54 6.34 -6.00 7.14
N LYS A 55 7.08 -5.16 7.87
CA LYS A 55 6.55 -4.06 8.68
C LYS A 55 7.08 -2.75 8.09
N LEU A 56 6.18 -1.88 7.65
CA LEU A 56 6.53 -0.55 7.15
C LEU A 56 6.39 0.47 8.28
N ASN A 57 7.39 1.34 8.43
CA ASN A 57 7.27 2.52 9.26
C ASN A 57 6.53 3.65 8.50
N PRO A 58 5.96 4.64 9.19
CA PRO A 58 5.35 5.79 8.53
C PRO A 58 6.29 6.48 7.53
N GLY A 59 5.85 6.60 6.28
CA GLY A 59 6.66 7.15 5.19
C GLY A 59 7.57 6.15 4.48
N GLU A 60 7.58 4.88 4.90
CA GLU A 60 8.10 3.80 4.08
C GLU A 60 6.99 3.29 3.15
N ALA A 61 7.38 2.85 1.96
CA ALA A 61 6.49 2.27 0.98
C ALA A 61 7.11 1.01 0.39
N LEU A 62 6.29 0.18 -0.23
CA LEU A 62 6.71 -0.90 -1.10
C LEU A 62 5.82 -0.87 -2.33
N TYR A 63 6.32 -1.39 -3.45
CA TYR A 63 5.47 -1.67 -4.61
C TYR A 63 5.27 -3.17 -4.71
N ILE A 64 4.13 -3.57 -5.28
CA ILE A 64 3.79 -4.96 -5.50
C ILE A 64 3.70 -5.17 -7.00
N ALA A 65 4.55 -6.04 -7.55
CA ALA A 65 4.53 -6.34 -8.97
C ALA A 65 3.38 -7.30 -9.32
N ALA A 66 3.04 -7.34 -10.60
CA ALA A 66 2.10 -8.32 -11.12
C ALA A 66 2.56 -9.75 -10.79
N ASN A 67 1.59 -10.60 -10.47
CA ASN A 67 1.80 -12.03 -10.16
C ASN A 67 2.68 -12.30 -8.93
N GLU A 68 2.70 -11.38 -7.97
CA GLU A 68 3.32 -11.58 -6.65
C GLU A 68 2.24 -11.67 -5.54
N PRO A 69 2.24 -12.74 -4.72
CA PRO A 69 1.23 -12.92 -3.70
C PRO A 69 1.53 -12.03 -2.49
N HIS A 70 0.53 -11.32 -2.01
CA HIS A 70 0.64 -10.39 -0.89
C HIS A 70 -0.69 -10.34 -0.11
N ALA A 71 -0.60 -9.88 1.13
CA ALA A 71 -1.77 -9.60 1.96
C ALA A 71 -1.45 -8.46 2.94
N TYR A 72 -2.33 -7.46 3.01
CA TYR A 72 -2.26 -6.45 4.07
C TYR A 72 -2.90 -7.02 5.34
N LEU A 73 -2.16 -6.95 6.44
CA LEU A 73 -2.54 -7.65 7.68
C LEU A 73 -3.06 -6.72 8.76
N ASN A 74 -2.46 -5.54 8.91
CA ASN A 74 -2.80 -4.57 9.94
C ASN A 74 -2.16 -3.20 9.67
N GLY A 75 -2.86 -2.12 9.99
CA GLY A 75 -2.35 -0.75 9.90
C GLY A 75 -3.12 0.09 8.89
N GLU A 76 -2.64 1.31 8.68
CA GLU A 76 -3.18 2.29 7.75
C GLU A 76 -2.13 2.60 6.69
N CYS A 77 -2.54 2.66 5.42
CA CYS A 77 -1.65 3.00 4.32
C CYS A 77 -2.41 3.76 3.24
N VAL A 78 -1.67 4.51 2.43
CA VAL A 78 -2.16 5.04 1.17
C VAL A 78 -1.80 4.04 0.09
N GLU A 79 -2.82 3.51 -0.58
CA GLU A 79 -2.66 2.60 -1.71
C GLU A 79 -2.97 3.33 -3.01
N CYS A 80 -2.09 3.14 -4.00
CA CYS A 80 -2.31 3.57 -5.37
C CYS A 80 -2.07 2.36 -6.27
N MET A 81 -2.94 2.16 -7.25
CA MET A 81 -2.91 1.01 -8.15
C MET A 81 -3.33 1.43 -9.55
N ALA A 82 -2.91 0.66 -10.55
CA ALA A 82 -3.49 0.77 -11.89
C ALA A 82 -5.00 0.51 -11.82
N ALA A 83 -5.77 1.10 -12.73
CA ALA A 83 -7.22 0.94 -12.77
C ALA A 83 -7.62 -0.50 -13.18
N SER A 84 -7.61 -1.41 -12.21
CA SER A 84 -7.95 -2.83 -12.39
C SER A 84 -8.50 -3.41 -11.09
N ASP A 85 -9.55 -4.22 -11.21
CA ASP A 85 -10.12 -4.98 -10.08
C ASP A 85 -9.82 -6.49 -10.19
N ASN A 86 -8.84 -6.88 -11.02
CA ASN A 86 -8.48 -8.28 -11.23
C ASN A 86 -7.72 -8.82 -10.02
N VAL A 87 -8.33 -9.77 -9.30
CA VAL A 87 -7.73 -10.38 -8.10
C VAL A 87 -7.84 -11.90 -8.15
N VAL A 88 -6.69 -12.58 -8.14
CA VAL A 88 -6.58 -14.02 -7.88
C VAL A 88 -6.18 -14.22 -6.42
N ARG A 89 -7.02 -14.92 -5.66
CA ARG A 89 -6.85 -15.08 -4.21
C ARG A 89 -6.00 -16.31 -3.89
N ALA A 90 -5.30 -16.28 -2.76
CA ALA A 90 -4.42 -17.37 -2.30
C ALA A 90 -4.73 -17.90 -0.89
N GLY A 91 -5.79 -17.40 -0.23
CA GLY A 91 -6.16 -17.77 1.14
C GLY A 91 -6.62 -16.55 1.94
N LEU A 92 -6.79 -16.73 3.25
CA LEU A 92 -7.33 -15.74 4.20
C LEU A 92 -8.65 -15.15 3.72
N THR A 93 -9.52 -15.99 3.16
CA THR A 93 -10.72 -15.53 2.49
C THR A 93 -11.80 -16.61 2.43
N PRO A 94 -13.08 -16.24 2.63
CA PRO A 94 -14.19 -17.15 2.34
C PRO A 94 -14.55 -17.18 0.84
N LYS A 95 -13.98 -16.29 0.02
CA LYS A 95 -14.30 -16.16 -1.41
C LYS A 95 -13.62 -17.26 -2.23
N TYR A 96 -14.06 -17.39 -3.48
CA TYR A 96 -13.49 -18.34 -4.43
C TYR A 96 -11.97 -18.13 -4.64
N ILE A 97 -11.25 -19.25 -4.70
CA ILE A 97 -9.81 -19.35 -4.93
C ILE A 97 -9.61 -20.17 -6.21
N ASP A 98 -9.14 -19.52 -7.27
CA ASP A 98 -8.74 -20.18 -8.51
C ASP A 98 -7.30 -20.71 -8.36
N VAL A 99 -7.18 -21.96 -7.90
CA VAL A 99 -5.89 -22.59 -7.60
C VAL A 99 -5.05 -22.80 -8.85
N GLU A 100 -5.66 -23.09 -10.00
CA GLU A 100 -4.94 -23.36 -11.24
C GLU A 100 -4.33 -22.07 -11.80
N THR A 101 -5.14 -21.01 -11.90
CA THR A 101 -4.65 -19.69 -12.31
C THR A 101 -3.58 -19.18 -11.34
N LEU A 102 -3.82 -19.29 -10.03
CA LEU A 102 -2.84 -18.89 -9.03
C LEU A 102 -1.49 -19.59 -9.22
N CYS A 103 -1.46 -20.92 -9.30
CA CYS A 103 -0.20 -21.64 -9.41
C CYS A 103 0.51 -21.42 -10.76
N SER A 104 -0.23 -21.13 -11.83
CA SER A 104 0.35 -20.91 -13.16
C SER A 104 0.87 -19.49 -13.37
N MET A 105 0.25 -18.48 -12.75
CA MET A 105 0.60 -17.07 -12.98
C MET A 105 1.81 -16.60 -12.15
N LEU A 106 2.03 -17.18 -10.96
CA LEU A 106 3.04 -16.73 -10.00
C LEU A 106 4.45 -16.74 -10.60
N THR A 107 5.23 -15.69 -10.30
CA THR A 107 6.62 -15.60 -10.79
C THR A 107 7.59 -16.53 -10.06
N TYR A 108 7.24 -16.93 -8.83
CA TYR A 108 8.08 -17.70 -7.90
C TYR A 108 9.47 -17.08 -7.62
N LYS A 109 9.66 -15.80 -7.94
CA LYS A 109 10.88 -15.07 -7.58
C LYS A 109 10.94 -14.93 -6.07
N GLN A 110 12.10 -15.26 -5.51
CA GLN A 110 12.35 -15.18 -4.06
C GLN A 110 13.22 -13.96 -3.77
N GLY A 111 12.95 -13.29 -2.66
CA GLY A 111 13.70 -12.13 -2.22
C GLY A 111 12.94 -11.35 -1.16
N LEU A 112 13.62 -10.41 -0.52
CA LEU A 112 12.95 -9.40 0.28
C LEU A 112 12.47 -8.28 -0.65
N PRO A 113 11.27 -7.72 -0.42
CA PRO A 113 10.82 -6.56 -1.17
C PRO A 113 11.71 -5.36 -0.86
N GLU A 114 11.87 -4.48 -1.83
CA GLU A 114 12.55 -3.21 -1.64
C GLU A 114 11.66 -2.24 -0.87
N ILE A 115 12.19 -1.67 0.22
CA ILE A 115 11.51 -0.64 0.99
C ILE A 115 11.90 0.74 0.45
N LEU A 116 10.94 1.41 -0.16
CA LEU A 116 11.08 2.74 -0.72
C LEU A 116 10.92 3.79 0.38
N LYS A 117 11.86 4.75 0.44
CA LYS A 117 11.79 5.91 1.36
C LYS A 117 11.37 7.22 0.68
N GLY A 118 11.14 7.17 -0.62
CA GLY A 118 10.85 8.32 -1.47
C GLY A 118 12.08 9.21 -1.72
N VAL A 119 12.17 9.73 -2.94
CA VAL A 119 13.21 10.68 -3.35
C VAL A 119 12.77 12.09 -2.94
N PRO A 120 13.58 12.86 -2.18
CA PRO A 120 13.22 14.22 -1.80
C PRO A 120 13.15 15.13 -3.03
N LEU A 121 12.05 15.84 -3.22
CA LEU A 121 11.90 16.88 -4.25
C LEU A 121 12.23 18.27 -3.68
N ASN A 122 11.90 18.48 -2.41
CA ASN A 122 12.11 19.70 -1.64
C ASN A 122 12.09 19.33 -0.13
N PRO A 123 12.23 20.28 0.81
CA PRO A 123 12.24 19.98 2.25
C PRO A 123 11.00 19.27 2.79
N TYR A 124 9.84 19.43 2.14
CA TYR A 124 8.53 18.96 2.60
C TYR A 124 8.02 17.74 1.84
N THR A 125 8.44 17.57 0.58
CA THR A 125 7.89 16.57 -0.35
C THR A 125 8.89 15.48 -0.70
N ARG A 126 8.44 14.22 -0.59
CA ARG A 126 9.15 13.03 -1.09
C ARG A 126 8.30 12.31 -2.14
N ARG A 127 8.92 11.91 -3.24
CA ARG A 127 8.28 11.19 -4.34
C ARG A 127 8.61 9.71 -4.34
N TYR A 128 7.58 8.88 -4.48
CA TYR A 128 7.68 7.44 -4.68
C TYR A 128 7.38 7.15 -6.16
N THR A 129 8.39 6.65 -6.87
CA THR A 129 8.29 6.28 -8.29
C THR A 129 8.57 4.78 -8.42
N PRO A 130 7.53 3.94 -8.37
CA PRO A 130 7.68 2.51 -8.64
C PRO A 130 8.17 2.26 -10.09
N PRO A 131 8.64 1.04 -10.42
CA PRO A 131 9.22 0.72 -11.73
C PRO A 131 8.15 0.47 -12.81
N PHE A 132 7.03 1.21 -12.77
CA PHE A 132 5.94 1.13 -13.73
C PHE A 132 5.43 2.55 -14.08
N GLU A 133 4.57 2.64 -15.09
CA GLU A 133 4.28 3.87 -15.83
C GLU A 133 2.97 4.55 -15.41
N GLU A 134 2.11 3.83 -14.70
CA GLU A 134 0.74 4.23 -14.45
C GLU A 134 0.63 5.39 -13.47
N PHE A 135 1.49 5.43 -12.44
CA PHE A 135 1.42 6.46 -11.41
C PHE A 135 2.74 6.71 -10.68
N GLU A 136 2.79 7.86 -10.02
CA GLU A 136 3.73 8.25 -8.98
C GLU A 136 2.96 8.86 -7.81
N VAL A 137 3.54 8.79 -6.61
CA VAL A 137 2.92 9.34 -5.39
C VAL A 137 3.89 10.27 -4.70
N ASP A 138 3.45 11.49 -4.42
CA ASP A 138 4.15 12.43 -3.56
C ASP A 138 3.56 12.37 -2.16
N ARG A 139 4.43 12.28 -1.15
CA ARG A 139 4.09 12.52 0.25
C ARG A 139 4.60 13.90 0.63
N CYS A 140 3.71 14.73 1.17
CA CYS A 140 4.05 16.07 1.62
C CYS A 140 3.70 16.23 3.10
N MET A 141 4.66 16.72 3.89
CA MET A 141 4.46 17.12 5.27
C MET A 141 4.83 18.59 5.42
N LEU A 142 3.91 19.40 5.90
CA LEU A 142 4.07 20.84 6.06
C LEU A 142 3.84 21.20 7.53
N ASP A 143 4.74 22.01 8.10
CA ASP A 143 4.57 22.56 9.44
C ASP A 143 3.48 23.63 9.46
N GLU A 144 2.98 23.98 10.65
CA GLU A 144 2.00 25.05 10.82
C GLU A 144 2.50 26.38 10.23
N GLY A 145 1.61 27.08 9.50
CA GLY A 145 1.92 28.34 8.82
C GLY A 145 2.82 28.22 7.58
N ALA A 146 3.24 27.02 7.18
CA ALA A 146 3.99 26.81 5.95
C ALA A 146 3.13 27.03 4.70
N THR A 147 3.80 27.31 3.57
CA THR A 147 3.18 27.39 2.25
C THR A 147 4.04 26.65 1.24
N ILE A 148 3.40 25.88 0.36
CA ILE A 148 4.06 25.20 -0.75
C ILE A 148 3.29 25.39 -2.05
N VAL A 149 4.00 25.36 -3.17
CA VAL A 149 3.42 25.36 -4.51
C VAL A 149 3.76 24.04 -5.18
N PHE A 150 2.72 23.33 -5.60
CA PHE A 150 2.83 22.21 -6.52
C PHE A 150 2.73 22.77 -7.95
N PRO A 151 3.80 22.66 -8.76
CA PRO A 151 3.78 23.16 -10.12
C PRO A 151 2.77 22.37 -10.98
N PRO A 152 2.26 22.99 -12.07
CA PRO A 152 1.41 22.31 -13.02
C PRO A 152 2.11 21.07 -13.58
N LEU A 153 1.34 19.98 -13.71
CA LEU A 153 1.78 18.75 -14.34
C LEU A 153 0.94 18.49 -15.59
N PRO A 154 1.51 17.86 -16.64
CA PRO A 154 0.79 17.53 -17.88
C PRO A 154 -0.35 16.52 -17.70
N GLY A 155 -0.44 15.88 -16.52
CA GLY A 155 -1.48 14.92 -16.17
C GLY A 155 -2.28 15.35 -14.95
N PRO A 156 -3.46 14.73 -14.73
CA PRO A 156 -4.27 15.01 -13.56
C PRO A 156 -3.57 14.52 -12.28
N SER A 157 -3.98 15.08 -11.14
CA SER A 157 -3.58 14.57 -9.84
C SER A 157 -4.72 14.57 -8.83
N ILE A 158 -4.62 13.68 -7.85
CA ILE A 158 -5.54 13.57 -6.72
C ILE A 158 -4.74 13.86 -5.45
N PHE A 159 -5.21 14.80 -4.65
CA PHE A 159 -4.69 15.10 -3.32
C PHE A 159 -5.57 14.45 -2.27
N VAL A 160 -4.96 13.84 -1.26
CA VAL A 160 -5.66 13.28 -0.09
C VAL A 160 -4.98 13.79 1.17
N VAL A 161 -5.74 14.43 2.04
CA VAL A 161 -5.26 14.92 3.34
C VAL A 161 -5.44 13.82 4.39
N ILE A 162 -4.34 13.41 5.00
CA ILE A 162 -4.29 12.33 5.99
C ILE A 162 -4.40 12.87 7.42
N SER A 163 -3.90 14.08 7.67
CA SER A 163 -4.06 14.75 8.96
C SER A 163 -3.79 16.24 8.82
N GLY A 164 -4.31 17.02 9.77
CA GLY A 164 -4.14 18.47 9.81
C GLY A 164 -5.16 19.22 8.96
N GLU A 165 -4.93 20.52 8.81
CA GLU A 165 -5.82 21.43 8.10
C GLU A 165 -5.10 22.60 7.44
N GLY A 166 -5.74 23.17 6.42
CA GLY A 166 -5.24 24.30 5.66
C GLY A 166 -6.20 24.72 4.54
N SER A 167 -5.65 25.42 3.57
CA SER A 167 -6.34 25.86 2.37
C SER A 167 -5.55 25.48 1.12
N MET A 168 -6.26 24.97 0.11
CA MET A 168 -5.73 24.69 -1.21
C MET A 168 -6.28 25.72 -2.19
N HIS A 169 -5.37 26.39 -2.89
CA HIS A 169 -5.65 27.49 -3.80
C HIS A 169 -5.22 27.11 -5.21
N THR A 170 -6.12 27.31 -6.16
CA THR A 170 -5.84 27.28 -7.59
C THR A 170 -6.11 28.68 -8.17
N LEU A 171 -5.94 28.85 -9.48
CA LEU A 171 -6.35 30.10 -10.15
C LEU A 171 -7.87 30.33 -10.10
N SER A 172 -8.66 29.26 -9.95
CA SER A 172 -10.12 29.28 -10.09
C SER A 172 -10.88 28.96 -8.82
N SER A 173 -10.22 28.42 -7.79
CA SER A 173 -10.86 27.99 -6.55
C SER A 173 -9.97 28.18 -5.33
N GLU A 174 -10.62 28.33 -4.18
CA GLU A 174 -10.03 28.23 -2.86
C GLU A 174 -10.89 27.27 -2.05
N ASP A 175 -10.27 26.19 -1.59
CA ASP A 175 -10.94 25.12 -0.86
C ASP A 175 -10.26 24.93 0.49
N ARG A 176 -11.06 24.98 1.58
CA ARG A 176 -10.58 24.56 2.90
C ARG A 176 -10.42 23.04 2.91
N VAL A 177 -9.30 22.58 3.44
CA VAL A 177 -8.99 21.15 3.50
C VAL A 177 -8.64 20.75 4.93
N SER A 178 -9.11 19.59 5.32
CA SER A 178 -8.82 18.94 6.60
C SER A 178 -8.63 17.44 6.39
N GLU A 179 -8.26 16.72 7.44
CA GLU A 179 -8.24 15.25 7.45
C GLU A 179 -9.46 14.63 6.74
N GLY A 180 -9.20 13.69 5.83
CA GLY A 180 -10.20 13.02 5.00
C GLY A 180 -10.60 13.77 3.72
N SER A 181 -10.12 14.99 3.51
CA SER A 181 -10.38 15.73 2.27
C SER A 181 -9.67 15.09 1.08
N ALA A 182 -10.37 14.98 -0.04
CA ALA A 182 -9.83 14.54 -1.31
C ALA A 182 -10.17 15.56 -2.42
N LEU A 183 -9.16 15.98 -3.19
CA LEU A 183 -9.30 17.01 -4.21
C LEU A 183 -8.71 16.52 -5.53
N PHE A 184 -9.40 16.84 -6.63
CA PHE A 184 -8.92 16.58 -7.98
C PHE A 184 -8.35 17.87 -8.57
N ALA A 185 -7.10 17.80 -9.05
CA ALA A 185 -6.49 18.85 -9.84
C ALA A 185 -6.38 18.38 -11.29
N PRO A 186 -7.02 19.08 -12.25
CA PRO A 186 -6.82 18.83 -13.67
C PRO A 186 -5.35 18.98 -14.08
N ALA A 187 -5.01 18.46 -15.25
CA ALA A 187 -3.72 18.75 -15.88
C ALA A 187 -3.50 20.27 -16.00
N GLU A 188 -2.22 20.67 -16.00
CA GLU A 188 -1.78 22.06 -16.12
C GLU A 188 -2.30 22.99 -15.00
N THR A 189 -2.69 22.43 -13.85
CA THR A 189 -3.17 23.21 -12.70
C THR A 189 -2.05 23.39 -11.66
N GLU A 190 -1.66 24.64 -11.42
CA GLU A 190 -0.84 24.99 -10.25
C GLU A 190 -1.71 24.91 -8.98
N VAL A 191 -1.18 24.30 -7.93
CA VAL A 191 -1.86 24.17 -6.64
C VAL A 191 -0.97 24.73 -5.54
N ARG A 192 -1.43 25.79 -4.87
CA ARG A 192 -0.77 26.36 -3.69
C ARG A 192 -1.48 25.88 -2.44
N ILE A 193 -0.72 25.43 -1.45
CA ILE A 193 -1.26 24.96 -0.17
C ILE A 193 -0.68 25.81 0.94
N THR A 194 -1.56 26.32 1.80
CA THR A 194 -1.19 27.07 3.03
C THR A 194 -1.79 26.35 4.22
N THR A 195 -0.98 26.09 5.24
CA THR A 195 -1.37 25.27 6.38
C THR A 195 -1.82 26.11 7.57
N GLU A 196 -2.90 25.69 8.23
CA GLU A 196 -3.36 26.24 9.51
C GLU A 196 -2.89 25.40 10.71
N SER A 197 -2.55 24.12 10.47
CA SER A 197 -1.85 23.24 11.41
C SER A 197 -0.87 22.35 10.65
N THR A 198 -0.12 21.47 11.34
CA THR A 198 0.74 20.50 10.65
C THR A 198 -0.08 19.65 9.69
N LEU A 199 0.18 19.76 8.38
CA LEU A 199 -0.60 19.13 7.33
C LEU A 199 0.20 17.97 6.71
N HIS A 200 -0.39 16.78 6.70
CA HIS A 200 0.15 15.61 6.03
C HIS A 200 -0.79 15.21 4.90
N LEU A 201 -0.29 15.21 3.68
CA LEU A 201 -1.05 14.85 2.50
C LEU A 201 -0.26 13.99 1.53
N TYR A 202 -0.99 13.29 0.68
CA TYR A 202 -0.45 12.58 -0.47
C TYR A 202 -1.04 13.17 -1.75
N ARG A 203 -0.22 13.24 -2.80
CA ARG A 203 -0.64 13.56 -4.16
C ARG A 203 -0.32 12.38 -5.07
N ALA A 204 -1.33 11.72 -5.61
CA ALA A 204 -1.16 10.72 -6.65
C ALA A 204 -1.30 11.40 -8.02
N GLY A 205 -0.41 11.08 -8.96
CA GLY A 205 -0.45 11.57 -10.34
C GLY A 205 0.07 10.51 -11.31
N VAL A 206 -0.12 10.74 -12.60
CA VAL A 206 0.44 9.88 -13.65
C VAL A 206 1.96 10.05 -13.68
N ASN A 207 2.70 8.97 -13.94
CA ASN A 207 4.16 9.02 -14.00
C ASN A 207 4.63 10.03 -15.08
N ASN A 208 5.44 11.00 -14.68
CA ASN A 208 5.91 12.04 -15.61
C ASN A 208 6.72 11.47 -16.78
N LYS A 209 7.32 10.29 -16.64
CA LYS A 209 8.05 9.63 -17.74
C LYS A 209 7.17 9.40 -18.97
N VAL A 210 5.89 9.09 -18.76
CA VAL A 210 4.91 8.87 -19.83
C VAL A 210 4.51 10.19 -20.47
N LEU A 211 4.33 11.23 -19.65
CA LEU A 211 3.78 12.49 -20.10
C LEU A 211 4.80 13.42 -20.76
N MET A 212 6.08 13.31 -20.38
CA MET A 212 7.15 14.15 -20.94
C MET A 212 7.82 13.54 -22.17
N ASN A 213 7.57 12.26 -22.48
CA ASN A 213 8.05 11.57 -23.68
C ASN A 213 6.90 10.77 -24.33
N PRO A 214 5.92 11.44 -24.95
CA PRO A 214 4.80 10.76 -25.61
C PRO A 214 5.20 9.97 -26.87
#